data_AF-A0A971NN40-F1
#
_entry.id   AF-A0A971NN40-F1
#
_cell.length_a   1.000
_cell.length_b   1.000
_cell.length_c   1.000
_cell.angle_alpha   90.00
_cell.angle_beta   90.00
_cell.angle_gamma   90.00
#
_symmetry.space_group_name_H-M   'P 1'
#
loop_
_entity.id
_entity.type
_entity.pdbx_description
1 polymer ?
#
loop_
_entity_poly.entity_id
_entity_poly.type
_entity_poly.pdbx_seq_one_letter_code
_entity_poly.pdbx_strand_id
1 'polypeptide(L)'
;MLQPARRRSGKTAGLFIAGSAAFIFSVLYNGLVHLVVLGSANRQMEPLRCADFSSKIWISLAGTLAVSFLFTGIYVLFSREKNVRTGAFFGLLFGLAAAVLVDLNQYVIYPLPFALAAAWSFFGVIEFTLLGAIVGSIMRNKA
;
A
#
# COMPACT_ATOMS: atom_id res chain seq x y z
N MET A 1 -38.85 -12.52 9.31
CA MET A 1 -38.09 -11.31 8.89
C MET A 1 -36.69 -11.75 8.43
N LEU A 2 -36.58 -12.24 7.19
CA LEU A 2 -35.33 -12.75 6.61
C LEU A 2 -34.58 -11.58 5.96
N GLN A 3 -33.37 -11.25 6.44
CA GLN A 3 -32.50 -10.30 5.75
C GLN A 3 -32.09 -10.83 4.36
N PRO A 4 -32.02 -9.96 3.33
CA PRO A 4 -31.79 -10.42 1.96
C PRO A 4 -30.32 -10.77 1.73
N ALA A 5 -30.04 -12.06 1.51
CA ALA A 5 -28.72 -12.60 1.19
C ALA A 5 -28.02 -11.88 0.00
N ARG A 6 -28.82 -11.28 -0.91
CA ARG A 6 -28.33 -10.55 -2.09
C ARG A 6 -27.52 -9.29 -1.76
N ARG A 7 -27.72 -8.67 -0.58
CA ARG A 7 -27.02 -7.42 -0.17
C ARG A 7 -25.62 -7.67 0.41
N ARG A 8 -25.32 -8.88 0.89
CA ARG A 8 -24.01 -9.27 1.43
C ARG A 8 -23.00 -9.62 0.33
N SER A 9 -23.43 -10.36 -0.70
CA SER A 9 -22.59 -10.80 -1.81
C SER A 9 -21.96 -9.64 -2.60
N GLY A 10 -22.70 -8.54 -2.84
CA GLY A 10 -22.15 -7.37 -3.54
C GLY A 10 -21.06 -6.62 -2.76
N LYS A 11 -21.12 -6.65 -1.43
CA LYS A 11 -20.12 -6.00 -0.57
C LYS A 11 -18.82 -6.80 -0.49
N THR A 12 -18.92 -8.13 -0.43
CA THR A 12 -17.75 -9.01 -0.44
C THR A 12 -17.04 -8.95 -1.79
N ALA A 13 -17.79 -9.00 -2.90
CA ALA A 13 -17.21 -8.84 -4.24
C ALA A 13 -16.47 -7.49 -4.40
N GLY A 14 -17.05 -6.39 -3.91
CA GLY A 14 -16.41 -5.07 -3.94
C GLY A 14 -15.08 -5.03 -3.17
N LEU A 15 -14.99 -5.69 -2.02
CA LEU A 15 -13.75 -5.77 -1.24
C LEU A 15 -12.66 -6.55 -1.98
N PHE A 16 -13.00 -7.67 -2.63
CA PHE A 16 -12.03 -8.41 -3.45
C PHE A 16 -11.55 -7.60 -4.65
N ILE A 17 -12.46 -6.90 -5.34
CA ILE A 17 -12.09 -6.04 -6.48
C ILE A 17 -11.17 -4.90 -6.01
N ALA A 18 -11.52 -4.22 -4.92
CA ALA A 18 -10.72 -3.13 -4.37
C ALA A 18 -9.34 -3.61 -3.87
N GLY A 19 -9.29 -4.73 -3.15
CA GLY A 19 -8.04 -5.31 -2.66
C GLY A 19 -7.11 -5.77 -3.78
N SER A 20 -7.66 -6.39 -4.83
CA SER A 20 -6.89 -6.79 -6.02
C SER A 20 -6.40 -5.58 -6.82
N ALA A 21 -7.24 -4.55 -7.00
CA ALA A 21 -6.84 -3.32 -7.67
C ALA A 21 -5.72 -2.60 -6.89
N ALA A 22 -5.84 -2.55 -5.57
CA ALA A 22 -4.82 -2.04 -4.67
C ALA A 22 -3.50 -2.82 -4.82
N PHE A 23 -3.56 -4.16 -4.81
CA PHE A 23 -2.38 -5.01 -4.98
C PHE A 23 -1.67 -4.77 -6.32
N ILE A 24 -2.41 -4.78 -7.43
CA ILE A 24 -1.85 -4.56 -8.77
C ILE A 24 -1.21 -3.17 -8.84
N PHE A 25 -1.90 -2.14 -8.35
CA PHE A 25 -1.35 -0.79 -8.31
C PHE A 25 -0.07 -0.73 -7.50
N SER A 26 -0.04 -1.30 -6.29
CA SER A 26 1.14 -1.29 -5.43
C SER A 26 2.33 -2.01 -6.03
N VAL A 27 2.13 -3.16 -6.69
CA VAL A 27 3.21 -3.86 -7.41
C VAL A 27 3.78 -3.00 -8.53
N LEU A 28 2.92 -2.40 -9.35
CA LEU A 28 3.36 -1.55 -10.47
C LEU A 28 4.05 -0.27 -9.97
N TYR A 29 3.49 0.37 -8.95
CA TYR A 29 4.05 1.58 -8.35
C TYR A 29 5.40 1.30 -7.70
N ASN A 30 5.52 0.25 -6.90
CA ASN A 30 6.80 -0.14 -6.29
C ASN A 30 7.84 -0.51 -7.35
N GLY A 31 7.45 -1.24 -8.41
CA GLY A 31 8.34 -1.53 -9.53
C GLY A 31 8.86 -0.25 -10.19
N LEU A 32 7.96 0.69 -10.49
CA LEU A 32 8.33 1.98 -11.08
C LEU A 32 9.27 2.78 -10.16
N VAL A 33 8.90 2.96 -8.90
CA VAL A 33 9.69 3.77 -7.96
C VAL A 33 11.03 3.11 -7.66
N HIS A 34 11.06 1.83 -7.30
CA HIS A 34 12.30 1.21 -6.82
C HIS A 34 13.24 0.76 -7.94
N LEU A 35 12.72 0.39 -9.12
CA LEU A 35 13.57 -0.07 -10.23
C LEU A 35 13.95 1.06 -11.18
N VAL A 36 13.07 2.04 -11.38
CA VAL A 36 13.30 3.14 -12.33
C VAL A 36 13.72 4.42 -11.60
N VAL A 37 12.85 4.98 -10.76
CA VAL A 37 13.08 6.31 -10.15
C VAL A 37 14.26 6.29 -9.18
N LEU A 38 14.29 5.30 -8.29
CA LEU A 38 15.31 5.11 -7.26
C LEU A 38 16.29 3.97 -7.60
N GLY A 39 16.29 3.49 -8.85
CA GLY A 39 17.06 2.31 -9.24
C GLY A 39 18.55 2.43 -8.96
N SER A 40 19.14 3.61 -9.21
CA SER A 40 20.56 3.85 -8.91
C SER A 40 20.84 3.85 -7.40
N ALA A 41 20.01 4.51 -6.59
CA ALA A 41 20.17 4.57 -5.15
C ALA A 41 19.95 3.19 -4.50
N ASN A 42 18.96 2.42 -4.96
CA ASN A 42 18.71 1.07 -4.46
C ASN A 42 19.82 0.08 -4.83
N ARG A 43 20.50 0.24 -5.98
CA ARG A 43 21.68 -0.58 -6.34
C ARG A 43 22.86 -0.36 -5.39
N GLN A 44 23.02 0.85 -4.84
CA GLN A 44 24.06 1.10 -3.83
C GLN A 44 23.81 0.32 -2.54
N MET A 45 22.58 -0.16 -2.32
CA MET A 45 22.22 -0.97 -1.16
C MET A 45 22.41 -2.47 -1.36
N GLU A 46 22.94 -2.92 -2.51
CA GLU A 46 23.20 -4.34 -2.75
C GLU A 46 24.06 -5.03 -1.68
N PRO A 47 25.11 -4.38 -1.10
CA PRO A 47 25.88 -5.00 -0.03
C PRO A 47 25.09 -5.28 1.26
N LEU A 48 23.99 -4.56 1.50
CA LEU A 48 23.12 -4.79 2.66
C LEU A 48 22.00 -5.80 2.38
N ARG A 49 21.89 -6.27 1.13
CA ARG A 49 20.83 -7.19 0.72
C ARG A 49 21.13 -8.60 1.23
N CYS A 50 20.07 -9.35 1.55
CA CYS A 50 20.23 -10.76 1.88
C CYS A 50 20.84 -11.52 0.69
N ALA A 51 21.80 -12.42 0.94
CA ALA A 51 22.60 -13.10 -0.08
C ALA A 51 21.76 -13.86 -1.13
N ASP A 52 20.57 -14.32 -0.76
CA ASP A 52 19.63 -15.03 -1.64
C ASP A 52 18.37 -14.21 -1.94
N PHE A 53 18.49 -12.89 -1.99
CA PHE A 53 17.38 -11.96 -2.23
C PHE A 53 16.43 -12.39 -3.36
N SER A 54 16.96 -12.83 -4.51
CA SER A 54 16.17 -13.20 -5.68
C SER A 54 15.24 -14.39 -5.41
N SER A 55 15.64 -15.35 -4.57
CA SER A 55 14.79 -16.50 -4.21
C SER A 55 13.68 -16.11 -3.21
N LYS A 56 13.83 -14.96 -2.55
CA LYS A 56 12.92 -14.45 -1.53
C LYS A 56 11.97 -13.34 -2.01
N ILE A 57 12.04 -12.93 -3.28
CA ILE A 57 11.21 -11.84 -3.80
C ILE A 57 9.70 -12.10 -3.68
N TRP A 58 9.29 -13.38 -3.68
CA TRP A 58 7.90 -13.77 -3.48
C TRP A 58 7.37 -13.35 -2.09
N ILE A 59 8.23 -13.24 -1.07
CA ILE A 59 7.85 -12.75 0.27
C ILE A 59 7.41 -11.30 0.18
N SER A 60 8.11 -10.48 -0.62
CA SER A 60 7.69 -9.09 -0.87
C SER A 60 6.34 -9.05 -1.58
N LEU A 61 6.13 -9.87 -2.61
CA LEU A 61 4.83 -9.94 -3.30
C LEU A 61 3.70 -10.40 -2.37
N ALA A 62 3.93 -11.42 -1.54
CA ALA A 62 2.95 -11.89 -0.56
C ALA A 62 2.66 -10.83 0.51
N GLY A 63 3.69 -10.10 0.96
CA GLY A 63 3.57 -8.96 1.85
C GLY A 63 2.73 -7.83 1.24
N THR A 64 3.01 -7.46 0.00
CA THR A 64 2.22 -6.44 -0.73
C THR A 64 0.77 -6.87 -0.90
N LEU A 65 0.51 -8.15 -1.18
CA LEU A 65 -0.85 -8.69 -1.24
C LEU A 65 -1.55 -8.57 0.11
N ALA A 66 -0.90 -9.02 1.19
CA ALA A 66 -1.44 -8.94 2.54
C ALA A 66 -1.75 -7.49 2.95
N VAL A 67 -0.80 -6.57 2.77
CA VAL A 67 -0.99 -5.15 3.08
C VAL A 67 -2.13 -4.55 2.26
N SER A 68 -2.24 -4.86 0.98
CA SER A 68 -3.32 -4.33 0.12
C SER A 68 -4.71 -4.73 0.61
N PHE A 69 -4.88 -5.99 1.01
CA PHE A 69 -6.15 -6.48 1.54
C PHE A 69 -6.42 -6.00 2.97
N LEU A 70 -5.40 -5.91 3.83
CA LEU A 70 -5.54 -5.35 5.18
C LEU A 70 -5.89 -3.87 5.14
N PHE A 71 -5.17 -3.07 4.35
CA PHE A 71 -5.45 -1.66 4.12
C PHE A 71 -6.89 -1.45 3.64
N THR A 72 -7.31 -2.22 2.63
CA THR A 72 -8.68 -2.18 2.11
C THR A 72 -9.70 -2.56 3.17
N GLY A 73 -9.45 -3.63 3.93
CA GLY A 73 -10.32 -4.10 5.01
C GLY A 73 -10.48 -3.07 6.12
N ILE A 74 -9.38 -2.47 6.59
CA ILE A 74 -9.38 -1.41 7.60
C ILE A 74 -10.22 -0.23 7.10
N TYR A 75 -9.97 0.25 5.88
CA TYR A 75 -10.76 1.33 5.30
C TYR A 75 -12.25 1.01 5.27
N VAL A 76 -12.62 -0.19 4.81
CA VAL A 76 -14.03 -0.60 4.68
C VAL A 76 -14.72 -0.74 6.03
N LEU A 77 -14.02 -1.28 7.04
CA LEU A 77 -14.54 -1.52 8.38
C LEU A 77 -14.70 -0.22 9.17
N PHE A 78 -13.73 0.69 9.09
CA PHE A 78 -13.66 1.86 9.97
C PHE A 78 -14.11 3.16 9.31
N SER A 79 -14.13 3.25 7.98
CA SER A 79 -14.61 4.45 7.29
C SER A 79 -16.13 4.41 7.11
N ARG A 80 -16.81 5.33 7.80
CA ARG A 80 -18.26 5.52 7.70
C ARG A 80 -18.66 5.92 6.28
N GLU A 81 -17.99 6.93 5.74
CA GLU A 81 -18.20 7.41 4.38
C GLU A 81 -17.16 6.81 3.43
N LYS A 82 -17.65 6.23 2.34
CA LYS A 82 -16.81 5.64 1.31
C LYS A 82 -16.89 6.51 0.07
N ASN A 83 -15.81 7.23 -0.21
CA ASN A 83 -15.63 8.03 -1.42
C ASN A 83 -14.13 8.28 -1.66
N VAL A 84 -13.78 8.93 -2.78
CA VAL A 84 -12.39 9.19 -3.17
C VAL A 84 -11.67 10.06 -2.14
N ARG A 85 -12.34 11.09 -1.62
CA ARG A 85 -11.74 12.05 -0.67
C ARG A 85 -11.42 11.37 0.66
N THR A 86 -12.37 10.64 1.23
CA THR A 86 -12.15 9.93 2.50
C THR A 86 -11.12 8.82 2.34
N GLY A 87 -11.12 8.11 1.21
CA GLY A 87 -10.10 7.13 0.85
C GLY A 87 -8.71 7.73 0.75
N ALA A 88 -8.55 8.82 -0.02
CA ALA A 88 -7.26 9.49 -0.19
C ALA A 88 -6.71 10.03 1.15
N PHE A 89 -7.57 10.62 1.99
CA PHE A 89 -7.17 11.11 3.31
C PHE A 89 -6.78 9.98 4.25
N PHE A 90 -7.52 8.87 4.26
CA PHE A 90 -7.14 7.66 4.99
C PHE A 90 -5.77 7.14 4.51
N GLY A 91 -5.57 7.07 3.20
CA GLY A 91 -4.31 6.68 2.58
C GLY A 91 -3.13 7.59 2.95
N LEU A 92 -3.35 8.90 2.97
CA LEU A 92 -2.35 9.88 3.41
C LEU A 92 -1.91 9.64 4.85
N LEU A 93 -2.86 9.47 5.78
CA LEU A 93 -2.55 9.21 7.18
C LEU A 93 -1.84 7.88 7.38
N PHE A 94 -2.27 6.84 6.67
CA PHE A 94 -1.61 5.53 6.68
C PHE A 94 -0.18 5.62 6.14
N GLY A 95 0.02 6.30 5.01
CA GLY A 95 1.33 6.51 4.41
C GLY A 95 2.27 7.29 5.31
N LEU A 96 1.78 8.33 5.99
CA LEU A 96 2.57 9.08 6.98
C LEU A 96 2.96 8.20 8.18
N ALA A 97 2.05 7.37 8.66
CA ALA A 97 2.37 6.41 9.71
C ALA A 97 3.42 5.39 9.25
N ALA A 98 3.29 4.86 8.03
CA ALA A 98 4.27 3.94 7.44
C ALA A 98 5.64 4.60 7.25
N ALA A 99 5.69 5.85 6.78
CA ALA A 99 6.93 6.61 6.64
C ALA A 99 7.69 6.72 7.97
N VAL A 100 7.00 7.02 9.08
CA VAL A 100 7.63 7.15 10.40
C VAL A 100 8.02 5.78 10.98
N LEU A 101 7.11 4.81 10.96
CA LEU A 101 7.31 3.52 11.64
C LEU A 101 8.23 2.58 10.87
N VAL A 102 8.22 2.66 9.54
CA VAL A 102 8.95 1.77 8.65
C VAL A 102 10.17 2.48 8.10
N ASP A 103 9.98 3.43 7.17
CA ASP A 103 11.06 3.93 6.31
C ASP A 103 12.09 4.78 7.05
N LEU A 104 11.66 5.80 7.81
CA LEU A 104 12.55 6.63 8.60
C LEU A 104 13.21 5.84 9.73
N ASN A 105 12.49 4.86 10.30
CA ASN A 105 13.05 3.98 11.31
C ASN A 105 14.18 3.09 10.74
N GLN A 106 14.15 2.75 9.44
CA GLN A 106 15.26 2.01 8.83
C GLN A 106 16.59 2.78 8.91
N TYR A 107 16.58 4.11 8.82
CA TYR A 107 17.80 4.92 8.94
C TYR A 107 18.44 4.82 10.33
N VAL A 108 17.63 4.57 11.36
CA VAL A 108 18.12 4.37 12.73
C VAL A 108 18.75 2.99 12.90
N ILE A 109 18.19 1.98 12.24
CA ILE A 109 18.57 0.56 12.42
C ILE A 109 19.73 0.16 11.50
N TYR A 110 19.76 0.71 10.28
CA TYR A 110 20.68 0.31 9.22
C TYR A 110 21.51 1.50 8.74
N PRO A 111 22.74 1.28 8.24
CA PRO A 111 23.61 2.33 7.72
C PRO A 111 23.14 2.79 6.34
N LEU A 112 21.93 3.35 6.27
CA LEU A 112 21.31 3.89 5.05
C LEU A 112 21.67 5.36 4.87
N PRO A 113 21.81 5.85 3.62
CA PRO A 113 21.79 7.28 3.36
C PRO A 113 20.44 7.87 3.77
N PHE A 114 20.41 8.93 4.58
CA PHE A 114 19.17 9.58 5.00
C PHE A 114 18.29 9.99 3.82
N ALA A 115 18.89 10.50 2.74
CA ALA A 115 18.19 10.88 1.53
C ALA A 115 17.40 9.71 0.89
N LEU A 116 17.89 8.47 1.02
CA LEU A 116 17.20 7.29 0.52
C LEU A 116 15.98 6.95 1.39
N ALA A 117 16.13 6.95 2.71
CA ALA A 117 15.02 6.73 3.63
C ALA A 117 13.92 7.81 3.48
N ALA A 118 14.32 9.08 3.33
CA ALA A 118 13.40 10.18 3.06
C ALA A 118 12.69 10.02 1.70
N ALA A 119 13.38 9.54 0.67
CA ALA A 119 12.77 9.26 -0.63
C ALA A 119 11.76 8.11 -0.55
N TRP A 120 12.08 7.01 0.14
CA TRP A 120 11.13 5.91 0.39
C TRP A 120 9.88 6.41 1.11
N SER A 121 10.07 7.19 2.18
CA SER A 121 8.96 7.82 2.91
C SER A 121 8.07 8.68 2.01
N PHE A 122 8.68 9.55 1.20
CA PHE A 122 7.93 10.45 0.32
C PHE A 122 7.13 9.68 -0.74
N PHE A 123 7.75 8.73 -1.44
CA PHE A 123 7.06 7.93 -2.45
C PHE A 123 6.03 6.97 -1.83
N GLY A 124 6.27 6.44 -0.64
CA GLY A 124 5.32 5.61 0.10
C GLY A 124 4.08 6.40 0.54
N VAL A 125 4.24 7.64 1.02
CA VAL A 125 3.11 8.52 1.33
C VAL A 125 2.25 8.79 0.09
N ILE A 126 2.89 9.05 -1.06
CA ILE A 126 2.18 9.22 -2.34
C ILE A 126 1.46 7.92 -2.72
N GLU A 127 2.14 6.77 -2.62
CA GLU A 127 1.57 5.46 -2.92
C GLU A 127 0.28 5.23 -2.15
N PHE A 128 0.33 5.30 -0.82
CA PHE A 128 -0.83 5.01 0.02
C PHE A 128 -1.95 6.03 -0.15
N THR A 129 -1.63 7.30 -0.43
CA THR A 129 -2.64 8.31 -0.77
C THR A 129 -3.41 7.93 -2.04
N LEU A 130 -2.69 7.53 -3.10
CA LEU A 130 -3.30 7.07 -4.35
C LEU A 130 -4.05 5.75 -4.18
N LEU A 131 -3.48 4.81 -3.42
CA LEU A 131 -4.11 3.54 -3.06
C LEU A 131 -5.44 3.76 -2.34
N GLY A 132 -5.46 4.68 -1.38
CA GLY A 132 -6.65 5.12 -0.67
C GLY A 132 -7.70 5.71 -1.61
N ALA A 133 -7.29 6.56 -2.56
CA ALA A 133 -8.19 7.11 -3.57
C ALA A 133 -8.81 6.02 -4.45
N ILE A 134 -8.02 5.03 -4.90
CA ILE A 134 -8.47 3.88 -5.69
C ILE A 134 -9.50 3.08 -4.90
N VAL A 135 -9.16 2.64 -3.69
CA VAL A 135 -10.07 1.86 -2.83
C VAL A 135 -11.34 2.66 -2.53
N GLY A 136 -11.21 3.94 -2.20
CA GLY A 136 -12.33 4.84 -1.92
C GLY A 136 -13.27 5.05 -3.11
N SER A 137 -12.74 5.02 -4.34
CA SER A 137 -13.51 5.11 -5.58
C SER A 137 -14.33 3.84 -5.85
N ILE A 138 -13.71 2.67 -5.68
CA ILE A 138 -14.34 1.36 -5.93
C ILE A 138 -15.40 1.07 -4.86
N MET A 139 -15.10 1.38 -3.61
CA MET A 139 -15.99 1.16 -2.47
C MET A 139 -17.04 2.26 -2.30
N ARG A 140 -17.09 3.26 -3.19
CA ARG A 140 -17.96 4.41 -3.06
C ARG A 140 -19.43 3.97 -2.95
N ASN A 141 -20.15 4.51 -1.96
CA ASN A 141 -21.59 4.32 -1.89
C ASN A 141 -22.24 5.04 -3.09
N LYS A 142 -23.05 4.33 -3.88
CA LYS A 142 -23.94 4.99 -4.85
C LYS A 142 -24.93 5.85 -4.04
N ALA A 143 -24.98 7.13 -4.36
CA ALA A 143 -25.98 8.06 -3.82
C ALA A 143 -27.39 7.59 -4.18
#